data_AF-A0A9D2GGN7-F1
#
_entry.id   AF-A0A9D2GGN7-F1
#
_cell.length_a   1.000
_cell.length_b   1.000
_cell.length_c   1.000
_cell.angle_alpha   90.00
_cell.angle_beta   90.00
_cell.angle_gamma   90.00
#
_symmetry.space_group_name_H-M   'P 1'
#
loop_
_entity.id
_entity.type
_entity.pdbx_description
1 polymer ?
#
loop_
_entity_poly.entity_id
_entity_poly.type
_entity_poly.pdbx_seq_one_letter_code
_entity_poly.pdbx_strand_id
1 'polypeptide(L)'
;MMKKFALCMTGALLALSMAACSPTQTETDPAAALEQQSTGGADDKVPDPTTEVLEIASIYIPNEEKTGLRQSMEGLTAVDVNSLVAQLAEAGVLPADCEVLSYETEGEEEDSAAGPGVDAGATIASSAVLNLSSIPDGDSIDNQLTIGAIGNTITENLGVRSLTIQENGTTVAENVTFQSEYETLITE
;
A
#
# COMPACT_ATOMS: atom_id res chain seq x y z
N MET A 1 3.88 -35.48 -41.44
CA MET A 1 4.28 -34.41 -42.37
C MET A 1 5.31 -33.53 -41.69
N MET A 2 6.51 -33.42 -42.24
CA MET A 2 7.51 -32.42 -41.84
C MET A 2 7.53 -31.30 -42.89
N LYS A 3 7.56 -30.04 -42.46
CA LYS A 3 8.41 -29.03 -43.12
C LYS A 3 8.72 -27.88 -42.16
N LYS A 4 10.01 -27.61 -42.02
CA LYS A 4 10.66 -26.52 -41.28
C LYS A 4 10.74 -25.27 -42.16
N PHE A 5 10.73 -24.08 -41.55
CA PHE A 5 11.31 -22.82 -42.07
C PHE A 5 11.87 -22.07 -40.83
N ALA A 6 13.20 -21.93 -40.63
CA ALA A 6 14.16 -21.01 -41.28
C ALA A 6 13.84 -19.53 -40.97
N LEU A 7 14.56 -18.87 -40.04
CA LEU A 7 15.87 -18.18 -40.16
C LEU A 7 15.79 -16.80 -40.86
N CYS A 8 16.13 -15.71 -40.15
CA CYS A 8 16.94 -14.52 -40.55
C CYS A 8 16.68 -13.33 -39.60
N MET A 9 17.69 -12.80 -38.86
CA MET A 9 18.70 -11.78 -39.22
C MET A 9 18.26 -10.30 -38.99
N THR A 10 18.85 -9.71 -37.94
CA THR A 10 19.58 -8.42 -37.87
C THR A 10 18.96 -7.09 -38.33
N GLY A 11 19.13 -6.08 -37.46
CA GLY A 11 19.29 -4.65 -37.79
C GLY A 11 18.36 -3.75 -36.95
N ALA A 12 18.73 -2.57 -36.45
CA ALA A 12 19.96 -1.79 -36.47
C ALA A 12 19.88 -0.74 -35.34
N LEU A 13 21.03 -0.36 -34.80
CA LEU A 13 21.20 0.77 -33.87
C LEU A 13 20.74 2.09 -34.50
N LEU A 14 19.96 2.89 -33.76
CA LEU A 14 19.80 4.32 -34.04
C LEU A 14 20.19 5.11 -32.78
N ALA A 15 21.38 5.71 -32.85
CA ALA A 15 21.88 6.69 -31.90
C ALA A 15 21.11 8.01 -32.09
N LEU A 16 20.46 8.49 -31.03
CA LEU A 16 19.92 9.85 -30.98
C LEU A 16 21.00 10.79 -30.45
N SER A 17 21.58 11.57 -31.36
CA SER A 17 22.49 12.67 -31.06
C SER A 17 21.74 13.82 -30.38
N MET A 18 22.07 14.13 -29.12
CA MET A 18 21.71 15.41 -28.51
C MET A 18 22.63 16.50 -29.06
N ALA A 19 22.10 17.34 -29.94
CA ALA A 19 22.76 18.57 -30.33
C ALA A 19 22.66 19.58 -29.18
N ALA A 20 23.81 20.16 -28.88
CA ALA A 20 24.12 20.99 -27.74
C ALA A 20 23.39 22.34 -27.73
N CYS A 21 23.30 22.88 -26.51
CA CYS A 21 23.00 24.25 -26.15
C CYS A 21 23.43 25.28 -27.21
N SER A 22 22.50 26.13 -27.65
CA SER A 22 22.86 27.45 -28.15
C SER A 22 22.91 28.43 -26.96
N PRO A 23 24.00 29.20 -26.79
CA PRO A 23 24.06 30.24 -25.78
C PRO A 23 23.35 31.48 -26.33
N THR A 24 22.22 31.85 -25.74
CA THR A 24 21.68 33.20 -25.95
C THR A 24 22.45 34.16 -25.06
N GLN A 25 23.16 35.06 -25.73
CA GLN A 25 23.97 36.12 -25.14
C GLN A 25 23.09 37.11 -24.35
N THR A 26 23.63 37.50 -23.20
CA THR A 26 23.30 38.70 -22.42
C THR A 26 23.16 39.93 -23.31
N GLU A 27 22.15 40.77 -23.06
CA GLU A 27 22.27 42.24 -23.05
C GLU A 27 21.04 42.88 -22.38
N THR A 28 21.34 43.54 -21.27
CA THR A 28 20.87 44.88 -20.89
C THR A 28 19.54 45.03 -20.15
N ASP A 29 19.74 45.20 -18.84
CA ASP A 29 18.87 45.78 -17.80
C ASP A 29 18.17 47.07 -18.28
N PRO A 30 16.90 47.26 -17.91
CA PRO A 30 16.61 48.41 -17.08
C PRO A 30 15.87 47.97 -15.81
N ALA A 31 16.41 48.44 -14.68
CA ALA A 31 15.82 48.43 -13.36
C ALA A 31 14.34 48.87 -13.39
N ALA A 32 13.45 47.90 -13.49
CA ALA A 32 12.13 47.94 -12.91
C ALA A 32 12.19 46.96 -11.76
N ALA A 33 12.39 47.47 -10.54
CA ALA A 33 12.25 46.73 -9.31
C ALA A 33 10.80 46.22 -9.24
N LEU A 34 10.57 45.04 -9.84
CA LEU A 34 9.52 44.15 -9.41
C LEU A 34 10.00 43.67 -8.05
N GLU A 35 9.47 44.27 -6.99
CA GLU A 35 9.52 43.71 -5.65
C GLU A 35 9.03 42.26 -5.78
N GLN A 36 9.94 41.31 -5.91
CA GLN A 36 9.64 39.90 -5.71
C GLN A 36 9.21 39.82 -4.25
N GLN A 37 7.90 39.88 -4.03
CA GLN A 37 7.34 39.46 -2.75
C GLN A 37 7.81 38.02 -2.56
N SER A 38 8.75 37.83 -1.64
CA SER A 38 9.19 36.52 -1.20
C SER A 38 7.94 35.76 -0.76
N THR A 39 7.63 34.65 -1.42
CA THR A 39 6.46 33.82 -1.12
C THR A 39 6.60 33.01 0.18
N GLY A 40 7.59 33.35 1.02
CA GLY A 40 8.04 32.51 2.13
C GLY A 40 8.76 31.26 1.60
N GLY A 41 9.86 30.87 2.25
CA GLY A 41 10.49 29.56 2.00
C GLY A 41 9.66 28.42 2.61
N ALA A 42 10.09 27.17 2.43
CA ALA A 42 9.49 26.03 3.14
C ALA A 42 9.50 26.24 4.67
N ASP A 43 10.49 26.95 5.20
CA ASP A 43 10.62 27.33 6.61
C ASP A 43 9.55 28.33 7.08
N ASP A 44 8.86 29.03 6.16
CA ASP A 44 7.77 29.97 6.46
C ASP A 44 6.41 29.24 6.55
N LYS A 45 6.36 27.96 6.16
CA LYS A 45 5.20 27.09 6.34
C LYS A 45 5.32 26.38 7.69
N VAL A 46 4.88 27.06 8.74
CA VAL A 46 4.66 26.40 10.03
C VAL A 46 3.35 25.61 9.92
N PRO A 47 3.36 24.27 10.08
CA PRO A 47 2.12 23.49 10.15
C PRO A 47 1.21 24.07 11.23
N ASP A 48 -0.08 24.14 10.97
CA ASP A 48 -1.03 24.68 11.94
C ASP A 48 -0.95 23.83 13.22
N PRO A 49 -0.55 24.43 14.36
CA PRO A 49 -0.35 23.69 15.61
C PRO A 49 -1.65 23.15 16.21
N THR A 50 -2.80 23.51 15.63
CA THR A 50 -4.13 23.03 16.01
C THR A 50 -4.68 21.94 15.09
N THR A 51 -3.95 21.61 14.00
CA THR A 51 -4.31 20.46 13.14
C THR A 51 -4.10 19.17 13.91
N GLU A 52 -5.09 18.29 13.83
CA GLU A 52 -4.98 16.95 14.40
C GLU A 52 -3.86 16.17 13.70
N VAL A 53 -3.00 15.54 14.49
CA VAL A 53 -1.96 14.65 13.98
C VAL A 53 -2.62 13.31 13.69
N LEU A 54 -2.63 12.92 12.42
CA LEU A 54 -3.14 11.63 11.98
C LEU A 54 -1.98 10.67 11.71
N GLU A 55 -2.19 9.41 12.06
CA GLU A 55 -1.39 8.28 11.63
C GLU A 55 -1.85 7.84 10.24
N ILE A 56 -0.92 7.44 9.37
CA ILE A 56 -1.26 6.99 8.01
C ILE A 56 -1.37 5.47 8.01
N ALA A 57 -2.48 4.95 7.48
CA ALA A 57 -2.74 3.54 7.32
C ALA A 57 -2.87 3.15 5.83
N SER A 58 -2.31 2.00 5.48
CA SER A 58 -2.46 1.36 4.16
C SER A 58 -3.71 0.47 4.14
N ILE A 59 -4.79 0.87 3.47
CA ILE A 59 -6.02 0.08 3.34
C ILE A 59 -6.07 -0.60 1.98
N TYR A 60 -6.23 -1.92 1.96
CA TYR A 60 -6.29 -2.70 0.73
C TYR A 60 -7.73 -3.00 0.31
N ILE A 61 -8.01 -2.78 -0.96
CA ILE A 61 -9.37 -2.84 -1.51
C ILE A 61 -9.30 -3.59 -2.85
N PRO A 62 -10.23 -4.51 -3.16
CA PRO A 62 -10.32 -5.10 -4.49
C PRO A 62 -10.29 -4.04 -5.60
N ASN A 63 -9.51 -4.29 -6.66
CA ASN A 63 -9.51 -3.44 -7.85
C ASN A 63 -10.80 -3.64 -8.66
N GLU A 64 -11.08 -2.73 -9.60
CA GLU A 64 -12.32 -2.76 -10.40
C GLU A 64 -12.42 -4.02 -11.26
N GLU A 65 -11.28 -4.54 -11.72
CA GLU A 65 -11.17 -5.73 -12.54
C GLU A 65 -11.31 -7.05 -11.77
N LYS A 66 -11.33 -6.99 -10.42
CA LYS A 66 -11.31 -8.16 -9.52
C LYS A 66 -10.16 -9.14 -9.81
N THR A 67 -9.01 -8.62 -10.22
CA THR A 67 -7.79 -9.42 -10.45
C THR A 67 -6.80 -9.32 -9.29
N GLY A 68 -6.98 -8.35 -8.40
CA GLY A 68 -6.13 -8.09 -7.26
C GLY A 68 -6.67 -6.95 -6.41
N LEU A 69 -5.78 -6.27 -5.72
CA LEU A 69 -6.05 -5.20 -4.78
C LEU A 69 -5.42 -3.90 -5.26
N ARG A 70 -5.96 -2.78 -4.81
CA ARG A 70 -5.34 -1.46 -4.82
C ARG A 70 -5.13 -1.01 -3.37
N GLN A 71 -4.09 -0.21 -3.15
CA GLN A 71 -3.82 0.40 -1.85
C GLN A 71 -4.43 1.80 -1.78
N SER A 72 -5.04 2.15 -0.65
CA SER A 72 -5.48 3.50 -0.29
C SER A 72 -4.74 3.95 0.96
N MET A 73 -4.25 5.19 0.99
CA MET A 73 -3.59 5.77 2.16
C MET A 73 -4.60 6.60 2.95
N GLU A 74 -4.98 6.12 4.12
CA GLU A 74 -6.01 6.74 4.96
C GLU A 74 -5.38 7.38 6.20
N GLY A 75 -5.83 8.58 6.57
CA GLY A 75 -5.41 9.24 7.80
C GLY A 75 -6.34 8.87 8.96
N LEU A 76 -5.81 8.24 10.00
CA LEU A 76 -6.54 7.79 11.17
C LEU A 76 -6.04 8.49 12.44
N THR A 77 -6.92 8.63 13.43
CA THR A 77 -6.53 9.17 14.75
C THR A 77 -5.67 8.17 15.52
N ALA A 78 -5.84 6.87 15.26
CA ALA A 78 -4.99 5.78 15.73
C ALA A 78 -5.05 4.61 14.74
N VAL A 79 -3.91 3.96 14.49
CA VAL A 79 -3.85 2.72 13.72
C VAL A 79 -4.00 1.53 14.67
N ASP A 80 -5.25 1.12 14.89
CA ASP A 80 -5.61 -0.07 15.66
C ASP A 80 -6.57 -0.99 14.87
N VAL A 81 -6.73 -2.24 15.33
CA VAL A 81 -7.51 -3.26 14.62
C VAL A 81 -8.96 -2.86 14.36
N ASN A 82 -9.61 -2.13 15.27
CA ASN A 82 -10.99 -1.70 15.08
C ASN A 82 -11.07 -0.61 14.02
N SER A 83 -10.16 0.36 14.09
CA SER A 83 -10.06 1.45 13.11
C SER A 83 -9.79 0.90 11.70
N LEU A 84 -8.90 -0.09 11.56
CA LEU A 84 -8.63 -0.75 10.28
C LEU A 84 -9.82 -1.55 9.73
N VAL A 85 -10.52 -2.30 10.59
CA VAL A 85 -11.72 -3.05 10.19
C VAL A 85 -12.86 -2.11 9.80
N ALA A 86 -13.00 -0.97 10.48
CA ALA A 86 -13.94 0.07 10.09
C ALA A 86 -13.64 0.62 8.69
N GLN A 87 -12.37 0.88 8.36
CA GLN A 87 -11.97 1.30 7.00
C GLN A 87 -12.28 0.23 5.95
N LEU A 88 -12.03 -1.05 6.26
CA LEU A 88 -12.38 -2.16 5.36
C LEU A 88 -13.90 -2.27 5.14
N ALA A 89 -14.70 -2.01 6.17
CA ALA A 89 -16.15 -1.95 6.06
C ALA A 89 -16.62 -0.75 5.24
N GLU A 90 -16.05 0.44 5.46
CA GLU A 90 -16.35 1.64 4.67
C GLU A 90 -15.99 1.46 3.18
N ALA A 91 -14.89 0.76 2.91
CA ALA A 91 -14.48 0.40 1.55
C ALA A 91 -15.34 -0.70 0.89
N GLY A 92 -16.27 -1.31 1.64
CA GLY A 92 -17.12 -2.39 1.16
C GLY A 92 -16.43 -3.75 1.04
N VAL A 93 -15.25 -3.91 1.64
CA VAL A 93 -14.56 -5.21 1.76
C VAL A 93 -15.23 -6.08 2.81
N LEU A 94 -15.66 -5.47 3.91
CA LEU A 94 -16.42 -6.10 4.98
C LEU A 94 -17.85 -5.53 5.05
N PRO A 95 -18.81 -6.26 5.66
CA PRO A 95 -20.13 -5.71 5.94
C PRO A 95 -20.04 -4.47 6.83
N ALA A 96 -20.95 -3.52 6.66
CA ALA A 96 -20.96 -2.26 7.40
C ALA A 96 -21.16 -2.45 8.93
N ASP A 97 -21.73 -3.56 9.35
CA ASP A 97 -21.96 -3.97 10.74
C ASP A 97 -20.97 -5.06 11.22
N CYS A 98 -19.87 -5.27 10.48
CA CYS A 98 -18.79 -6.15 10.90
C CYS A 98 -18.12 -5.59 12.17
N GLU A 99 -17.91 -6.46 13.15
CA GLU A 99 -17.28 -6.14 14.43
C GLU A 99 -16.04 -7.00 14.63
N VAL A 100 -15.03 -6.44 15.27
CA VAL A 100 -13.90 -7.21 15.81
C VAL A 100 -14.36 -7.87 17.10
N LEU A 101 -14.43 -9.21 17.10
CA LEU A 101 -14.77 -10.00 18.28
C LEU A 101 -13.54 -10.21 19.18
N SER A 102 -12.38 -10.44 18.58
CA SER A 102 -11.09 -10.53 19.28
C SER A 102 -9.92 -10.30 18.34
N TYR A 103 -8.83 -9.78 18.89
CA TYR A 103 -7.53 -9.69 18.23
C TYR A 103 -6.45 -10.05 19.24
N GLU A 104 -5.72 -11.14 18.99
CA GLU A 104 -4.70 -11.66 19.88
C GLU A 104 -3.40 -11.88 19.11
N THR A 105 -2.27 -11.45 19.68
CA THR A 105 -0.95 -11.63 19.10
C THR A 105 -0.17 -12.70 19.87
N GLU A 106 0.68 -13.43 19.15
CA GLU A 106 1.56 -14.45 19.71
C GLU A 106 2.96 -14.33 19.13
N GLY A 107 3.96 -14.58 19.98
CA GLY A 107 5.37 -14.56 19.60
C GLY A 107 5.91 -13.15 19.32
N GLU A 108 7.23 -13.06 19.28
CA GLU A 108 7.98 -11.84 19.01
C GLU A 108 9.16 -12.20 18.10
N GLU A 109 9.32 -11.46 17.01
CA GLU A 109 10.38 -11.65 16.02
C GLU A 109 10.99 -10.30 15.60
N GLU A 110 12.26 -10.33 15.21
CA GLU A 110 12.91 -9.14 14.65
C GLU A 110 12.26 -8.75 13.32
N ASP A 111 11.92 -7.48 13.18
CA ASP A 111 11.40 -6.94 11.95
C ASP A 111 12.50 -6.84 10.89
N SER A 112 12.57 -7.87 10.06
CA SER A 112 13.50 -7.93 8.93
C SER A 112 13.11 -7.02 7.75
N ALA A 113 11.94 -6.35 7.79
CA ALA A 113 11.50 -5.42 6.75
C ALA A 113 12.13 -4.01 6.87
N ALA A 114 13.03 -3.83 7.83
CA ALA A 114 13.71 -2.58 8.11
C ALA A 114 14.48 -1.99 6.91
N GLY A 115 13.90 -0.98 6.25
CA GLY A 115 14.58 -0.13 5.27
C GLY A 115 15.63 0.79 5.91
N PRO A 116 16.48 1.47 5.12
CA PRO A 116 17.46 2.41 5.66
C PRO A 116 16.77 3.55 6.42
N GLY A 117 17.06 3.67 7.73
CA GLY A 117 16.53 4.73 8.60
C GLY A 117 15.44 4.29 9.59
N VAL A 118 15.01 3.02 9.58
CA VAL A 118 14.24 2.47 10.70
C VAL A 118 15.17 1.93 11.77
N ASP A 119 14.69 1.86 13.01
CA ASP A 119 15.48 1.38 14.14
C ASP A 119 15.77 -0.13 13.95
N ALA A 120 17.04 -0.46 13.74
CA ALA A 120 17.47 -1.85 13.60
C ALA A 120 17.18 -2.58 14.93
N GLY A 121 16.22 -3.50 14.93
CA GLY A 121 15.77 -4.23 16.12
C GLY A 121 14.34 -3.95 16.56
N ALA A 122 13.53 -3.24 15.77
CA ALA A 122 12.08 -3.23 15.97
C ALA A 122 11.56 -4.68 16.01
N THR A 123 10.75 -5.00 17.02
CA THR A 123 10.17 -6.33 17.20
C THR A 123 8.71 -6.29 16.78
N ILE A 124 8.30 -7.29 16.01
CA ILE A 124 6.92 -7.48 15.55
C ILE A 124 6.36 -8.79 16.11
N ALA A 125 5.04 -8.93 16.11
CA ALA A 125 4.40 -10.19 16.47
C ALA A 125 4.65 -11.26 15.38
N SER A 126 4.95 -12.49 15.80
CA SER A 126 5.10 -13.64 14.89
C SER A 126 3.78 -13.98 14.20
N SER A 127 2.69 -13.91 14.95
CA SER A 127 1.35 -14.21 14.44
C SER A 127 0.27 -13.45 15.20
N ALA A 128 -0.89 -13.29 14.56
CA ALA A 128 -2.10 -12.83 15.22
C ALA A 128 -3.31 -13.67 14.80
N VAL A 129 -4.33 -13.68 15.66
CA VAL A 129 -5.66 -14.21 15.36
C VAL A 129 -6.64 -13.04 15.38
N LEU A 130 -7.25 -12.74 14.23
CA LEU A 130 -8.35 -11.79 14.09
C LEU A 130 -9.66 -12.56 13.94
N ASN A 131 -10.58 -12.35 14.88
CA ASN A 131 -11.92 -12.93 14.85
C ASN A 131 -12.95 -11.83 14.57
N LEU A 132 -13.71 -11.98 13.50
CA LEU A 132 -14.72 -11.04 13.03
C LEU A 132 -16.13 -11.60 13.23
N SER A 133 -17.11 -10.71 13.39
CA SER A 133 -18.52 -11.10 13.50
C SER A 133 -19.12 -11.57 12.18
N SER A 134 -18.65 -11.04 11.06
CA SER A 134 -19.11 -11.42 9.73
C SER A 134 -18.06 -11.17 8.65
N ILE A 135 -17.90 -12.12 7.75
CA ILE A 135 -17.09 -12.02 6.54
C ILE A 135 -18.02 -12.30 5.34
N PRO A 136 -17.97 -11.52 4.25
CA PRO A 136 -18.83 -11.77 3.10
C PRO A 136 -18.55 -13.14 2.48
N ASP A 137 -19.62 -13.93 2.30
CA ASP A 137 -19.57 -15.12 1.46
C ASP A 137 -19.64 -14.70 -0.02
N GLY A 138 -18.59 -15.02 -0.77
CA GLY A 138 -18.50 -14.80 -2.22
C GLY A 138 -18.16 -16.07 -3.00
N ASP A 139 -17.90 -15.91 -4.29
CA ASP A 139 -17.25 -16.96 -5.06
C ASP A 139 -15.77 -17.12 -4.65
N SER A 140 -15.05 -18.08 -5.24
CA SER A 140 -13.65 -18.32 -4.87
C SER A 140 -12.76 -17.10 -5.11
N ILE A 141 -13.08 -16.24 -6.08
CA ILE A 141 -12.30 -15.04 -6.37
C ILE A 141 -12.62 -13.97 -5.34
N ASP A 142 -13.89 -13.70 -5.08
CA ASP A 142 -14.34 -12.72 -4.09
C ASP A 142 -13.81 -13.08 -2.68
N ASN A 143 -13.80 -14.36 -2.32
CA ASN A 143 -13.21 -14.82 -1.05
C ASN A 143 -11.69 -14.59 -0.99
N GLN A 144 -10.96 -14.88 -2.07
CA GLN A 144 -9.51 -14.64 -2.14
C GLN A 144 -9.19 -13.15 -2.02
N LEU A 145 -9.94 -12.28 -2.70
CA LEU A 145 -9.76 -10.83 -2.63
C LEU A 145 -10.10 -10.28 -1.25
N THR A 146 -11.17 -10.77 -0.62
CA THR A 146 -11.55 -10.39 0.75
C THR A 146 -10.48 -10.79 1.76
N ILE A 147 -9.99 -12.04 1.70
CA ILE A 147 -8.93 -12.53 2.58
C ILE A 147 -7.62 -11.74 2.35
N GLY A 148 -7.27 -11.48 1.09
CA GLY A 148 -6.08 -10.68 0.75
C GLY A 148 -6.17 -9.24 1.25
N ALA A 149 -7.33 -8.60 1.13
CA ALA A 149 -7.57 -7.25 1.62
C ALA A 149 -7.44 -7.15 3.14
N ILE A 150 -8.07 -8.06 3.89
CA ILE A 150 -7.94 -8.14 5.35
C ILE A 150 -6.48 -8.43 5.72
N GLY A 151 -5.88 -9.44 5.09
CA GLY A 151 -4.51 -9.88 5.35
C GLY A 151 -3.49 -8.76 5.19
N ASN A 152 -3.43 -8.13 4.03
CA ASN A 152 -2.47 -7.05 3.77
C ASN A 152 -2.70 -5.84 4.68
N THR A 153 -3.96 -5.43 4.86
CA THR A 153 -4.30 -4.29 5.73
C THR A 153 -3.83 -4.54 7.16
N ILE A 154 -4.11 -5.70 7.73
CA ILE A 154 -3.74 -5.98 9.13
C ILE A 154 -2.23 -6.22 9.28
N THR A 155 -1.62 -7.00 8.39
CA THR A 155 -0.21 -7.38 8.51
C THR A 155 0.74 -6.20 8.30
N GLU A 156 0.47 -5.30 7.33
CA GLU A 156 1.29 -4.12 7.09
C GLU A 156 1.15 -3.09 8.23
N ASN A 157 -0.08 -2.78 8.65
CA ASN A 157 -0.32 -1.68 9.58
C ASN A 157 -0.04 -2.03 11.04
N LEU A 158 -0.31 -3.27 11.47
CA LEU A 158 -0.15 -3.67 12.87
C LEU A 158 1.18 -4.37 13.16
N GLY A 159 2.05 -4.51 12.15
CA GLY A 159 3.36 -5.15 12.32
C GLY A 159 3.22 -6.58 12.83
N VAL A 160 2.55 -7.44 12.05
CA VAL A 160 2.44 -8.87 12.34
C VAL A 160 2.84 -9.69 11.12
N ARG A 161 3.68 -10.72 11.34
CA ARG A 161 4.25 -11.52 10.25
C ARG A 161 3.20 -12.40 9.56
N SER A 162 2.26 -12.95 10.32
CA SER A 162 1.19 -13.82 9.80
C SER A 162 -0.14 -13.63 10.54
N LEU A 163 -1.24 -13.84 9.84
CA LEU A 163 -2.59 -13.65 10.37
C LEU A 163 -3.44 -14.92 10.17
N THR A 164 -4.14 -15.32 11.22
CA THR A 164 -5.28 -16.22 11.16
C THR A 164 -6.56 -15.39 11.19
N ILE A 165 -7.46 -15.62 10.24
CA ILE A 165 -8.74 -14.92 10.13
C ILE A 165 -9.85 -15.89 10.50
N GLN A 166 -10.70 -15.48 11.44
CA GLN A 166 -11.85 -16.24 11.90
C GLN A 166 -13.14 -15.44 11.70
N GLU A 167 -14.23 -16.17 11.46
CA GLU A 167 -15.59 -15.65 11.57
C GLU A 167 -16.29 -16.40 12.72
N ASN A 168 -16.76 -15.67 13.73
CA ASN A 168 -17.43 -16.24 14.90
C ASN A 168 -16.68 -17.43 15.54
N GLY A 169 -15.35 -17.34 15.60
CA GLY A 169 -14.47 -18.38 16.13
C GLY A 169 -14.17 -19.55 15.19
N THR A 170 -14.70 -19.54 13.96
CA THR A 170 -14.40 -20.53 12.93
C THR A 170 -13.31 -20.00 12.00
N THR A 171 -12.21 -20.74 11.84
CA THR A 171 -11.14 -20.36 10.92
C THR A 171 -11.61 -20.33 9.47
N VAL A 172 -11.43 -19.18 8.82
CA VAL A 172 -11.70 -18.95 7.40
C VAL A 172 -10.41 -19.00 6.59
N ALA A 173 -9.33 -18.43 7.13
CA ALA A 173 -8.00 -18.46 6.53
C ALA A 173 -6.91 -18.54 7.61
N GLU A 174 -5.81 -19.22 7.30
CA GLU A 174 -4.66 -19.38 8.19
C GLU A 174 -3.37 -19.00 7.47
N ASN A 175 -2.35 -18.58 8.23
CA ASN A 175 -1.03 -18.20 7.71
C ASN A 175 -1.10 -17.13 6.60
N VAL A 176 -2.05 -16.19 6.69
CA VAL A 176 -2.16 -15.08 5.75
C VAL A 176 -0.99 -14.13 6.01
N THR A 177 -0.12 -13.97 5.03
CA THR A 177 1.01 -13.03 5.08
C THR A 177 0.78 -11.89 4.11
N PHE A 178 1.44 -10.75 4.36
CA PHE A 178 1.49 -9.66 3.40
C PHE A 178 1.92 -10.16 2.01
N GLN A 179 1.12 -9.83 0.99
CA GLN A 179 1.41 -10.10 -0.42
C GLN A 179 1.90 -8.81 -1.07
N SER A 180 3.16 -8.75 -1.51
CA SER A 180 3.70 -7.57 -2.19
C SER A 180 3.15 -7.41 -3.62
N GLU A 181 2.86 -8.51 -4.30
CA GLU A 181 2.26 -8.54 -5.64
C GLU A 181 0.73 -8.46 -5.58
N TYR A 182 0.21 -7.58 -4.70
CA TYR A 182 -1.22 -7.51 -4.40
C TYR A 182 -2.07 -7.03 -5.58
N GLU A 183 -1.49 -6.32 -6.55
CA GLU A 183 -2.22 -5.79 -7.72
C GLU A 183 -2.70 -6.90 -8.67
N THR A 184 -2.14 -8.11 -8.57
CA THR A 184 -2.54 -9.27 -9.37
C THR A 184 -2.44 -10.54 -8.51
N LEU A 185 -3.47 -10.77 -7.69
CA LEU A 185 -3.57 -11.97 -6.85
C LEU A 185 -4.14 -13.17 -7.60
N ILE A 186 -4.99 -12.92 -8.60
CA ILE A 186 -5.61 -13.97 -9.39
C ILE A 186 -4.76 -14.21 -10.64
N THR A 187 -4.11 -15.36 -10.68
CA THR A 187 -3.42 -15.86 -11.89
C THR A 187 -4.29 -16.90 -12.57
N GLU A 188 -4.50 -16.78 -13.89
CA GLU A 188 -5.26 -17.73 -14.72
C GLU A 188 -4.75 -19.19 -14.65
#